data_AF-A0A4Y2VPW6-F1
#
_entry.id   AF-A0A4Y2VPW6-F1
#
_cell.length_a   1.000
_cell.length_b   1.000
_cell.length_c   1.000
_cell.angle_alpha   90.00
_cell.angle_beta   90.00
_cell.angle_gamma   90.00
#
_symmetry.space_group_name_H-M   'P 1'
#
loop_
_entity.id
_entity.type
_entity.pdbx_description
1 polymer ?
#
loop_
_entity_poly.entity_id
_entity_poly.type
_entity_poly.pdbx_seq_one_letter_code
_entity_poly.pdbx_strand_id
1 'polypeptide(L)'
;MLLKCVLYEVQNEAEDVLAKKATHEGIPTYIPAPRNRIKSLLQKESIISWQREWDNGETGRSVYNVLPKAKTTPTPWQRPEIMFVTGHCSFTTYLKRFNIRNSDSCGCGNLENPLHYATSCLFTISYHLTKALADLEPLWWKRVMNNKNFRAKIRKLILFVAENETLFFSKRW
;
A
#
# COMPACT_ATOMS: atom_id res chain seq x y z
N MET A 1 -27.22 -34.76 -53.00
CA MET A 1 -26.69 -33.74 -52.06
C MET A 1 -27.35 -33.85 -50.68
N LEU A 2 -28.70 -33.88 -50.60
CA LEU A 2 -29.47 -33.98 -49.34
C LEU A 2 -29.16 -35.22 -48.47
N LEU A 3 -29.03 -36.41 -49.06
CA LEU A 3 -28.71 -37.65 -48.33
C LEU A 3 -27.35 -37.62 -47.60
N LYS A 4 -26.38 -36.85 -48.09
CA LYS A 4 -25.05 -36.73 -47.48
C LYS A 4 -25.08 -35.82 -46.24
N CYS A 5 -25.92 -34.80 -46.22
CA CYS A 5 -26.10 -33.94 -45.03
C CYS A 5 -26.81 -34.68 -43.90
N VAL A 6 -27.87 -35.43 -44.22
CA VAL A 6 -28.64 -36.18 -43.20
C VAL A 6 -27.76 -37.26 -42.54
N LEU A 7 -26.93 -37.96 -43.32
CA LEU A 7 -25.97 -38.90 -42.77
C LEU A 7 -24.92 -38.23 -41.87
N TYR A 8 -24.50 -37.02 -42.21
CA TYR A 8 -23.52 -36.26 -41.42
C TYR A 8 -24.11 -35.78 -40.07
N GLU A 9 -25.36 -35.34 -40.06
CA GLU A 9 -26.06 -34.93 -38.82
C GLU A 9 -26.30 -36.12 -37.88
N VAL A 10 -26.80 -37.24 -38.40
CA VAL A 10 -27.04 -38.45 -37.60
C VAL A 10 -25.75 -38.98 -36.98
N GLN A 11 -24.63 -38.86 -37.69
CA GLN A 11 -23.34 -39.31 -37.19
C GLN A 11 -22.78 -38.37 -36.11
N ASN A 12 -22.95 -37.06 -36.25
CA ASN A 12 -22.60 -36.10 -35.19
C ASN A 12 -23.45 -36.29 -33.93
N GLU A 13 -24.75 -36.56 -34.06
CA GLU A 13 -25.61 -36.84 -32.91
C GLU A 13 -25.20 -38.16 -32.21
N ALA A 14 -24.89 -39.21 -33.00
CA ALA A 14 -24.41 -40.47 -32.44
C ALA A 14 -23.06 -40.30 -31.71
N GLU A 15 -22.14 -39.51 -32.26
CA GLU A 15 -20.86 -39.17 -31.63
C GLU A 15 -21.06 -38.35 -30.34
N ASP A 16 -21.99 -37.40 -30.31
CA ASP A 16 -22.29 -36.59 -29.11
C ASP A 16 -22.93 -37.44 -28.00
N VAL A 17 -23.82 -38.38 -28.35
CA VAL A 17 -24.40 -39.34 -27.40
C VAL A 17 -23.32 -40.25 -26.81
N LEU A 18 -22.40 -40.73 -27.65
CA LEU A 18 -21.27 -41.55 -27.20
C LEU A 18 -20.30 -40.75 -26.32
N ALA A 19 -20.01 -39.49 -26.68
CA ALA A 19 -19.17 -38.60 -25.88
C ALA A 19 -19.79 -38.32 -24.49
N LYS A 20 -21.09 -38.02 -24.44
CA LYS A 20 -21.82 -37.84 -23.17
C LYS A 20 -21.81 -39.11 -22.33
N LYS A 21 -22.05 -40.28 -22.92
CA LYS A 21 -21.98 -41.57 -22.22
C LYS A 21 -20.58 -41.83 -21.64
N ALA A 22 -19.52 -41.52 -22.41
CA ALA A 22 -18.14 -41.64 -21.96
C ALA A 22 -17.79 -40.72 -20.78
N THR A 23 -18.43 -39.56 -20.64
CA THR A 23 -18.23 -38.68 -19.47
C THR A 23 -18.81 -39.24 -18.16
N HIS A 24 -19.79 -40.15 -18.24
CA HIS A 24 -20.42 -40.78 -17.07
C HIS A 24 -19.83 -42.16 -16.74
N GLU A 25 -19.42 -42.93 -17.75
CA GLU A 25 -18.93 -44.30 -17.59
C GLU A 25 -17.39 -44.40 -17.59
N GLY A 26 -16.68 -43.35 -18.00
CA GLY A 26 -15.22 -43.32 -18.03
C GLY A 26 -14.58 -43.18 -16.64
N ILE A 27 -13.33 -43.64 -16.52
CA ILE A 27 -12.52 -43.42 -15.31
C ILE A 27 -12.26 -41.91 -15.17
N PRO A 28 -12.71 -41.24 -14.08
CA PRO A 28 -12.46 -39.83 -13.88
C PRO A 28 -10.95 -39.56 -13.87
N THR A 29 -10.45 -38.87 -14.88
CA THR A 29 -9.04 -38.48 -14.92
C THR A 29 -8.91 -37.12 -14.25
N TYR A 30 -8.21 -37.08 -13.11
CA TYR A 30 -7.96 -35.82 -12.41
C TYR A 30 -7.00 -34.96 -13.22
N ILE A 31 -7.51 -33.89 -13.82
CA ILE A 31 -6.69 -32.85 -14.44
C ILE A 31 -6.40 -31.78 -13.38
N PRO A 32 -5.14 -31.61 -12.93
CA PRO A 32 -4.81 -30.59 -11.95
C PRO A 32 -5.14 -29.20 -12.47
N ALA A 33 -5.61 -28.32 -11.58
CA ALA A 33 -5.88 -26.94 -11.95
C ALA A 33 -4.59 -26.29 -12.53
N PRO A 34 -4.70 -25.50 -13.62
CA PRO A 34 -3.57 -24.79 -14.15
C PRO A 34 -2.90 -23.94 -13.06
N ARG A 35 -1.57 -23.95 -12.97
CA ARG A 35 -0.82 -23.17 -11.96
C ARG A 35 -1.26 -21.71 -11.89
N ASN A 36 -1.59 -21.11 -13.04
CA ASN A 36 -2.06 -19.71 -13.11
C ASN A 36 -3.39 -19.51 -12.36
N ARG A 37 -4.30 -20.49 -12.41
CA ARG A 37 -5.56 -20.47 -11.67
C ARG A 37 -5.31 -20.57 -10.16
N ILE A 38 -4.42 -21.45 -9.73
CA ILE A 38 -4.05 -21.58 -8.31
C ILE A 38 -3.39 -20.29 -7.82
N LYS A 39 -2.43 -19.74 -8.57
CA LYS A 39 -1.77 -18.46 -8.24
C LYS A 39 -2.76 -17.31 -8.12
N SER A 40 -3.72 -17.20 -9.04
CA SER A 40 -4.70 -16.10 -8.99
C SER A 40 -5.66 -16.22 -7.81
N LEU A 41 -6.06 -17.44 -7.43
CA LEU A 41 -6.85 -17.69 -6.21
C LEU A 41 -6.06 -17.30 -4.96
N LEU A 42 -4.81 -17.77 -4.83
CA LEU A 42 -3.94 -17.43 -3.71
C LEU A 42 -3.70 -15.93 -3.59
N GLN A 43 -3.50 -15.23 -4.71
CA GLN A 43 -3.33 -13.78 -4.72
C GLN A 43 -4.60 -13.07 -4.23
N LYS A 44 -5.79 -13.51 -4.65
CA LYS A 44 -7.07 -12.94 -4.20
C LYS A 44 -7.26 -13.12 -2.69
N GLU A 45 -7.08 -14.33 -2.18
CA GLU A 45 -7.17 -14.61 -0.74
C GLU A 45 -6.15 -13.82 0.07
N SER A 46 -4.91 -13.72 -0.43
CA SER A 46 -3.85 -12.94 0.21
C SER A 46 -4.20 -11.45 0.32
N ILE A 47 -4.78 -10.86 -0.74
CA ILE A 47 -5.22 -9.46 -0.73
C ILE A 47 -6.38 -9.25 0.25
N ILE A 48 -7.34 -10.17 0.30
CA ILE A 48 -8.48 -10.08 1.24
C ILE A 48 -7.98 -10.17 2.69
N SER A 49 -7.11 -11.14 2.98
CA SER A 49 -6.51 -11.28 4.31
C SER A 49 -5.69 -10.04 4.66
N TRP A 50 -4.86 -9.54 3.74
CA TRP A 50 -4.07 -8.34 3.98
C TRP A 50 -4.95 -7.11 4.22
N GLN A 51 -6.02 -6.94 3.45
CA GLN A 51 -6.97 -5.83 3.65
C GLN A 51 -7.61 -5.90 5.05
N ARG A 52 -7.99 -7.08 5.53
CA ARG A 52 -8.56 -7.27 6.87
C ARG A 52 -7.59 -6.84 7.97
N GLU A 53 -6.33 -7.28 7.88
CA GLU A 53 -5.28 -6.84 8.81
C GLU A 53 -5.03 -5.33 8.70
N TRP A 54 -5.10 -4.78 7.49
CA TRP A 54 -4.88 -3.35 7.25
C TRP A 54 -6.00 -2.47 7.83
N ASP A 55 -7.24 -2.90 7.73
CA ASP A 55 -8.42 -2.21 8.28
C ASP A 55 -8.42 -2.24 9.82
N ASN A 56 -8.04 -3.37 10.42
CA ASN A 56 -8.09 -3.56 11.88
C ASN A 56 -6.80 -3.17 12.61
N GLY A 57 -5.67 -3.06 11.92
CA GLY A 57 -4.39 -2.78 12.54
C GLY A 57 -4.30 -1.34 13.10
N GLU A 58 -3.52 -1.16 14.17
CA GLU A 58 -3.27 0.18 14.74
C GLU A 58 -1.96 0.81 14.24
N THR A 59 -1.06 0.02 13.67
CA THR A 59 0.21 0.52 13.14
C THR A 59 0.01 1.17 11.76
N GLY A 60 0.76 2.24 11.49
CA GLY A 60 0.81 2.87 10.16
C GLY A 60 -0.48 3.60 9.75
N ARG A 61 -1.27 4.11 10.71
CA ARG A 61 -2.54 4.79 10.41
C ARG A 61 -2.38 6.03 9.52
N SER A 62 -1.26 6.73 9.59
CA SER A 62 -0.92 7.81 8.64
C SER A 62 -0.90 7.33 7.19
N VAL A 63 -0.36 6.14 6.93
CA VAL A 63 -0.36 5.50 5.60
C VAL A 63 -1.78 5.05 5.24
N TYR A 64 -2.52 4.45 6.17
CA TYR A 64 -3.91 4.02 5.97
C TYR A 64 -4.82 5.18 5.55
N ASN A 65 -4.65 6.35 6.17
CA ASN A 65 -5.42 7.56 5.86
C ASN A 65 -5.29 8.00 4.39
N VAL A 66 -4.20 7.63 3.72
CA VAL A 66 -3.93 7.98 2.32
C VAL A 66 -4.17 6.80 1.39
N LEU A 67 -3.78 5.60 1.80
CA LEU A 67 -3.89 4.35 1.07
C LEU A 67 -4.70 3.32 1.90
N PRO A 68 -6.02 3.47 2.01
CA PRO A 68 -6.84 2.57 2.81
C PRO A 68 -7.01 1.20 2.16
N LYS A 69 -6.71 1.07 0.86
CA LYS A 69 -6.86 -0.20 0.13
C LYS A 69 -5.50 -0.86 -0.14
N ALA A 70 -5.39 -2.10 0.31
CA ALA A 70 -4.33 -3.01 -0.02
C ALA A 70 -4.33 -3.27 -1.54
N LYS A 71 -3.18 -3.07 -2.16
CA LYS A 71 -2.98 -3.28 -3.60
C LYS A 71 -1.55 -3.73 -3.85
N THR A 72 -1.36 -4.55 -4.88
CA THR A 72 -0.04 -5.03 -5.29
C THR A 72 0.69 -4.05 -6.21
N THR A 73 -0.02 -3.05 -6.74
CA THR A 73 0.57 -2.02 -7.60
C THR A 73 1.25 -0.95 -6.75
N PRO A 74 2.51 -0.60 -7.06
CA PRO A 74 3.21 0.44 -6.33
C PRO A 74 2.53 1.79 -6.54
N THR A 75 2.50 2.61 -5.50
CA THR A 75 2.02 3.99 -5.58
C THR A 75 3.14 4.87 -6.15
N PRO A 76 2.84 5.88 -7.01
CA PRO A 76 3.86 6.75 -7.61
C PRO A 76 4.36 7.81 -6.61
N TRP A 77 4.87 7.34 -5.47
CA TRP A 77 5.47 8.16 -4.42
C TRP A 77 6.98 8.05 -4.47
N GLN A 78 7.64 9.17 -4.25
CA GLN A 78 9.10 9.20 -4.14
C GLN A 78 9.55 8.85 -2.72
N ARG A 79 10.82 8.45 -2.56
CA ARG A 79 11.39 8.07 -1.27
C ARG A 79 11.13 9.10 -0.15
N PRO A 80 11.29 10.43 -0.34
CA PRO A 80 11.01 11.38 0.72
C PRO A 80 9.51 11.46 1.09
N GLU A 81 8.62 11.26 0.12
CA GLU A 81 7.18 11.22 0.35
C GLU A 81 6.80 9.98 1.18
N ILE A 82 7.39 8.83 0.88
CA ILE A 82 7.21 7.58 1.63
C ILE A 82 7.71 7.76 3.07
N MET A 83 8.93 8.27 3.23
CA MET A 83 9.55 8.58 4.53
C MET A 83 8.66 9.47 5.40
N PHE A 84 8.12 10.53 4.81
CA PHE A 84 7.22 11.45 5.50
C PHE A 84 5.94 10.75 6.01
N VAL A 85 5.25 9.99 5.14
CA VAL A 85 3.97 9.36 5.51
C VAL A 85 4.16 8.22 6.50
N THR A 86 5.22 7.43 6.36
CA THR A 86 5.46 6.29 7.27
C THR A 86 6.07 6.74 8.59
N GLY A 87 6.50 8.00 8.71
CA GLY A 87 7.29 8.46 9.87
C GLY A 87 8.65 7.76 9.94
N HIS A 88 9.15 7.27 8.80
CA HIS A 88 10.51 6.73 8.70
C HIS A 88 11.45 7.81 8.20
N CYS A 89 12.47 8.12 8.97
CA CYS A 89 13.65 8.89 8.57
C CYS A 89 14.63 8.81 9.74
N SER A 90 15.55 9.76 9.82
CA SER A 90 16.26 10.11 11.05
C SER A 90 15.33 10.70 12.12
N PHE A 91 14.00 10.51 12.03
CA PHE A 91 13.05 11.06 12.99
C PHE A 91 13.30 10.48 14.38
N THR A 92 13.40 11.31 15.41
CA THR A 92 13.77 10.84 16.75
C THR A 92 12.75 9.86 17.35
N THR A 93 11.45 9.99 17.04
CA THR A 93 10.43 8.99 17.41
C THR A 93 10.73 7.62 16.84
N TYR A 94 11.13 7.55 15.57
CA TYR A 94 11.54 6.30 14.92
C TYR A 94 12.82 5.76 15.56
N LEU A 95 13.84 6.60 15.74
CA LEU A 95 15.11 6.18 16.34
C LEU A 95 14.96 5.71 17.80
N LYS A 96 14.08 6.34 18.58
CA LYS A 96 13.75 5.94 19.96
C LYS A 96 13.12 4.57 20.00
N ARG A 97 12.21 4.26 19.07
CA ARG A 97 11.58 2.94 18.96
C ARG A 97 12.60 1.81 18.78
N PHE A 98 13.71 2.07 18.09
CA PHE A 98 14.80 1.11 17.88
C PHE A 98 15.93 1.24 18.93
N ASN A 99 15.70 1.99 20.00
CA ASN A 99 16.68 2.24 21.06
C ASN A 99 18.02 2.80 20.54
N ILE A 100 17.99 3.52 19.41
CA ILE A 100 19.15 4.23 18.86
C ILE A 100 19.30 5.59 19.54
N ARG A 101 18.19 6.16 20.04
CA ARG A 101 18.14 7.40 20.82
C ARG A 101 17.27 7.25 22.06
N ASN A 102 17.58 8.04 23.08
CA ASN A 102 16.83 8.05 24.34
C ASN A 102 15.64 9.03 24.33
N SER A 103 15.63 9.98 23.39
CA SER A 103 14.57 11.00 23.27
C SER A 103 13.91 10.97 21.90
N ASP A 104 12.62 11.26 21.90
CA ASP A 104 11.72 11.51 20.76
C ASP A 104 11.43 13.00 20.58
N SER A 105 12.21 13.86 21.23
CA SER A 105 12.12 15.32 21.08
C SER A 105 12.87 15.81 19.85
N CYS A 106 12.24 16.68 19.08
CA CYS A 106 12.90 17.52 18.09
C CYS A 106 13.83 18.52 18.81
N GLY A 107 14.87 19.01 18.13
CA GLY A 107 15.76 20.06 18.66
C GLY A 107 15.06 21.35 19.11
N CYS A 108 13.81 21.57 18.69
CA CYS A 108 12.99 22.69 19.17
C CYS A 108 12.22 22.39 20.48
N GLY A 109 12.42 21.21 21.10
CA GLY A 109 11.85 20.83 22.39
C GLY A 109 10.48 20.13 22.34
N ASN A 110 9.84 20.03 21.17
CA ASN A 110 8.53 19.37 21.00
C ASN A 110 8.67 17.90 20.60
N LEU A 111 7.63 17.10 20.86
CA LEU A 111 7.55 15.72 20.39
C LEU A 111 7.66 15.67 18.85
N GLU A 112 8.58 14.85 18.37
CA GLU A 112 8.92 14.79 16.96
C GLU A 112 8.01 13.83 16.19
N ASN A 113 7.23 14.36 15.26
CA ASN A 113 6.54 13.55 14.26
C ASN A 113 6.54 14.28 12.91
N PRO A 114 6.22 13.60 11.80
CA PRO A 114 6.20 14.25 10.49
C PRO A 114 5.27 15.48 10.43
N LEU A 115 4.12 15.43 11.12
CA LEU A 115 3.20 16.56 11.19
C LEU A 115 3.81 17.78 11.88
N HIS A 116 4.63 17.57 12.91
CA HIS A 116 5.34 18.62 13.61
C HIS A 116 6.24 19.40 12.62
N TYR A 117 7.07 18.72 11.84
CA TYR A 117 7.89 19.35 10.82
C TYR A 117 7.07 20.05 9.73
N ALA A 118 5.93 19.47 9.34
CA ALA A 118 5.11 20.04 8.30
C ALA A 118 4.22 21.20 8.76
N THR A 119 4.02 21.43 10.06
CA THR A 119 2.97 22.37 10.53
C THR A 119 3.34 23.26 11.71
N SER A 120 4.39 22.94 12.47
CA SER A 120 4.66 23.65 13.74
C SER A 120 6.12 23.78 14.16
N CYS A 121 7.07 23.05 13.55
CA CYS A 121 8.47 23.13 13.93
C CYS A 121 9.09 24.50 13.61
N LEU A 122 9.79 25.08 14.58
CA LEU A 122 10.45 26.39 14.46
C LEU A 122 11.54 26.40 13.37
N PHE A 123 12.20 25.28 13.13
CA PHE A 123 13.28 25.20 12.14
C PHE A 123 12.78 24.97 10.71
N THR A 124 11.49 24.68 10.50
CA THR A 124 10.93 24.36 9.17
C THR A 124 9.81 25.30 8.74
N ILE A 125 9.78 26.53 9.29
CA ILE A 125 8.72 27.53 9.06
C ILE A 125 8.46 27.77 7.55
N SER A 126 9.51 27.85 6.73
CA SER A 126 9.40 28.04 5.28
C SER A 126 8.66 26.88 4.57
N TYR A 127 8.68 25.70 5.17
CA TYR A 127 8.07 24.48 4.64
C TYR A 127 6.68 24.19 5.19
N HIS A 128 6.17 25.01 6.11
CA HIS A 128 4.88 24.75 6.76
C HIS A 128 3.73 24.66 5.74
N LEU A 129 2.92 23.64 5.95
CA LEU A 129 1.61 23.42 5.36
C LEU A 129 0.55 23.88 6.34
N THR A 130 -0.64 24.20 5.84
CA THR A 130 -1.77 24.58 6.69
C THR A 130 -2.04 23.48 7.70
N LYS A 131 -1.97 23.81 8.99
CA LYS A 131 -2.18 22.87 10.09
C LYS A 131 -3.62 22.32 10.06
N ALA A 132 -3.78 21.02 10.27
CA ALA A 132 -5.11 20.42 10.45
C ALA A 132 -5.68 20.80 11.83
N LEU A 133 -7.01 20.93 11.94
CA LEU A 133 -7.66 20.69 13.22
C LEU A 133 -7.42 19.23 13.62
N ALA A 134 -7.26 18.96 14.92
CA ALA A 134 -6.88 17.63 15.43
C ALA A 134 -7.80 16.51 14.91
N ASP A 135 -9.11 16.76 14.86
CA ASP A 135 -10.11 15.78 14.41
C ASP A 135 -10.09 15.51 12.89
N LEU A 136 -9.34 16.31 12.12
CA LEU A 136 -9.31 16.26 10.65
C LEU A 136 -7.94 15.80 10.11
N GLU A 137 -7.10 15.20 10.96
CA GLU A 137 -5.80 14.67 10.55
C GLU A 137 -5.87 13.69 9.36
N PRO A 138 -6.81 12.72 9.31
CA PRO A 138 -6.92 11.81 8.15
C PRO A 138 -7.19 12.55 6.83
N LEU A 139 -8.05 13.56 6.86
CA LEU A 139 -8.37 14.38 5.69
C LEU A 139 -7.18 15.24 5.26
N TRP A 140 -6.40 15.72 6.23
CA TRP A 140 -5.17 16.46 5.97
C TRP A 140 -4.15 15.60 5.21
N TRP A 141 -3.88 14.38 5.70
CA TRP A 141 -2.98 13.44 5.03
C TRP A 141 -3.39 13.18 3.59
N LYS A 142 -4.68 12.89 3.38
CA LYS A 142 -5.25 12.67 2.04
C LYS A 142 -5.08 13.90 1.13
N ARG A 143 -5.33 15.11 1.65
CA ARG A 143 -5.18 16.36 0.89
C ARG A 143 -3.72 16.61 0.48
N VAL A 144 -2.79 16.46 1.42
CA VAL A 144 -1.36 16.70 1.21
C VAL A 144 -0.79 15.71 0.20
N MET A 145 -1.10 14.42 0.35
CA MET A 145 -0.51 13.39 -0.50
C MET A 145 -1.16 13.26 -1.88
N ASN A 146 -2.41 13.70 -2.05
CA ASN A 146 -3.03 13.74 -3.38
C ASN A 146 -2.61 14.95 -4.22
N ASN A 147 -2.09 16.02 -3.59
CA ASN A 147 -1.69 17.23 -4.30
C ASN A 147 -0.19 17.20 -4.66
N LYS A 148 0.15 17.32 -5.96
CA LYS A 148 1.54 17.29 -6.43
C LYS A 148 2.40 18.42 -5.87
N ASN A 149 1.83 19.61 -5.65
CA ASN A 149 2.55 20.78 -5.12
C ASN A 149 2.89 20.59 -3.64
N PHE A 150 1.94 20.09 -2.85
CA PHE A 150 2.21 19.77 -1.45
C PHE A 150 3.22 18.64 -1.31
N ARG A 151 3.13 17.60 -2.14
CA ARG A 151 4.15 16.54 -2.20
C ARG A 151 5.53 17.07 -2.57
N ALA A 152 5.63 18.03 -3.50
CA ALA A 152 6.90 18.68 -3.82
C ALA A 152 7.46 19.50 -2.63
N LYS A 153 6.59 20.16 -1.86
CA LYS A 153 6.99 20.87 -0.63
C LYS A 153 7.46 19.89 0.45
N ILE A 154 6.77 18.77 0.64
CA ILE A 154 7.18 17.67 1.53
C ILE A 154 8.55 17.11 1.13
N ARG A 155 8.82 16.92 -0.16
CA ARG A 155 10.14 16.47 -0.62
C ARG A 155 11.25 17.42 -0.20
N LYS A 156 11.05 18.71 -0.42
CA LYS A 156 12.02 19.75 0.00
C LYS A 156 12.20 19.77 1.51
N LEU A 157 11.12 19.62 2.28
CA LEU A 157 11.16 19.53 3.74
C LEU A 157 12.02 18.34 4.21
N ILE A 158 11.77 17.14 3.69
CA ILE A 158 12.51 15.95 4.12
C ILE A 158 13.99 16.03 3.73
N LEU A 159 14.29 16.52 2.54
CA LEU A 159 15.68 16.76 2.12
C LEU A 159 16.37 17.76 3.05
N PHE A 160 15.70 18.87 3.38
CA PHE A 160 16.21 19.86 4.33
C PHE A 160 16.49 19.25 5.71
N VAL A 161 15.58 18.43 6.25
CA VAL A 161 15.79 17.74 7.53
C VAL A 161 17.00 16.79 7.46
N ALA A 162 17.13 16.04 6.38
CA ALA A 162 18.24 15.10 6.18
C ALA A 162 19.60 15.79 5.96
N GLU A 163 19.63 17.00 5.40
CA GLU A 163 20.86 17.78 5.23
C GLU A 163 21.27 18.51 6.52
N ASN A 164 20.31 18.79 7.40
CA ASN A 164 20.50 19.60 8.60
C ASN A 164 20.28 18.81 9.89
N GLU A 165 20.60 17.51 9.88
CA GLU A 165 20.41 16.59 11.02
C GLU A 165 20.91 17.18 12.35
N THR A 166 22.04 17.87 12.35
CA THR A 166 22.61 18.49 13.57
C THR A 166 21.76 19.59 14.19
N LEU A 167 20.88 20.26 13.42
CA LEU A 167 19.94 21.27 13.94
C LEU A 167 18.75 20.62 14.63
N PHE A 168 18.33 19.47 14.13
CA PHE A 168 17.16 18.74 14.61
C PHE A 168 17.49 17.78 15.74
N PHE A 169 18.74 17.35 15.82
CA PHE A 169 19.19 16.34 16.73
C PHE A 169 20.24 16.89 17.69
N SER A 170 19.88 17.02 18.97
CA SER A 170 20.86 17.29 20.03
C SER A 170 21.98 16.24 20.01
N LYS A 171 23.22 16.69 20.25
CA LYS A 171 24.41 15.85 20.25
C LYS A 171 24.29 14.72 21.28
N ARG A 172 24.84 13.57 20.88
CA ARG A 172 25.06 12.35 21.65
C ARG A 172 25.74 12.72 22.98
N TRP A 173 25.08 12.48 24.12
CA TRP A 173 25.72 12.32 25.42
C TRP A 173 25.60 10.86 25.80
#